data_AF-A0A947W002-F1
#
_entry.id   AF-A0A947W002-F1
#
_cell.length_a   1.000
_cell.length_b   1.000
_cell.length_c   1.000
_cell.angle_alpha   90.00
_cell.angle_beta   90.00
_cell.angle_gamma   90.00
#
_symmetry.space_group_name_H-M   'P 1'
#
loop_
_entity.id
_entity.type
_entity.pdbx_description
1 polymer ?
#
loop_
_entity_poly.entity_id
_entity_poly.type
_entity_poly.pdbx_seq_one_letter_code
_entity_poly.pdbx_strand_id
1 'polypeptide(L)'
;MNNIKTLWKFNQYQTLLDARWACMFDLLEWRYEYQPYNINGWVPTFALFGANTILVEVKPYTSLKQFQTAKLIQAIDGSPMENKEILLLGSEIFPEAEAFQDPAIGWIGEHGFADPETYEINCWFAYAVFNFNRSWGFFHEYGGYNDRMTGRYDGDGHLMPPDYKEVLELWNLAGEIINFLYQRKGEYMGKSPIFSEDYVMAHCKHILENRR
;
A
#
# COMPACT_ATOMS: atom_id res chain seq x y z
N MET A 1 12.44 0.20 -25.05
CA MET A 1 11.92 1.40 -24.36
C MET A 1 12.73 1.58 -23.10
N ASN A 2 13.37 2.73 -22.90
CA ASN A 2 14.06 3.01 -21.64
C ASN A 2 13.02 3.10 -20.54
N ASN A 3 13.10 2.25 -19.51
CA ASN A 3 12.19 2.28 -18.39
C ASN A 3 12.47 3.57 -17.60
N ILE A 4 11.59 4.56 -17.73
CA ILE A 4 11.81 5.89 -17.16
C ILE A 4 11.51 5.80 -15.66
N LYS A 5 12.57 5.67 -14.84
CA LYS A 5 12.44 5.63 -13.39
C LYS A 5 11.84 6.93 -12.83
N THR A 6 10.91 6.86 -11.89
CA THR A 6 10.31 8.03 -11.23
C THR A 6 10.97 8.26 -9.88
N LEU A 7 11.30 9.50 -9.56
CA LEU A 7 11.90 9.87 -8.27
C LEU A 7 10.80 10.29 -7.29
N TRP A 8 10.83 9.71 -6.09
CA TRP A 8 10.08 10.18 -4.94
C TRP A 8 10.94 10.02 -3.68
N LYS A 9 11.12 11.12 -2.93
CA LYS A 9 12.17 11.26 -1.92
C LYS A 9 13.52 10.76 -2.44
N PHE A 10 14.15 9.81 -1.76
CA PHE A 10 15.47 9.26 -2.08
C PHE A 10 15.43 7.99 -2.95
N ASN A 11 14.24 7.55 -3.36
CA ASN A 11 14.05 6.29 -4.10
C ASN A 11 13.77 6.51 -5.59
N GLN A 12 14.27 5.59 -6.41
CA GLN A 12 13.96 5.49 -7.83
C GLN A 12 13.00 4.33 -8.09
N TYR A 13 11.75 4.66 -8.39
CA TYR A 13 10.68 3.71 -8.63
C TYR A 13 10.65 3.23 -10.07
N GLN A 14 10.31 1.95 -10.27
CA GLN A 14 10.22 1.34 -11.59
C GLN A 14 9.01 1.84 -12.38
N THR A 15 7.89 2.13 -11.70
CA THR A 15 6.67 2.64 -12.33
C THR A 15 6.16 3.91 -11.65
N LEU A 16 5.32 4.69 -12.36
CA LEU A 16 4.59 5.80 -11.77
C LEU A 16 3.61 5.35 -10.68
N LEU A 17 3.05 4.15 -10.82
CA LEU A 17 2.11 3.59 -9.85
C LEU A 17 2.83 3.25 -8.54
N ASP A 18 4.02 2.66 -8.60
CA ASP A 18 4.86 2.42 -7.42
C ASP A 18 5.15 3.74 -6.70
N ALA A 19 5.58 4.77 -7.45
CA ALA A 19 5.88 6.08 -6.86
C ALA A 19 4.64 6.74 -6.24
N ARG A 20 3.46 6.58 -6.85
CA ARG A 20 2.19 7.08 -6.32
C ARG A 20 1.82 6.38 -5.02
N TRP A 21 1.97 5.06 -4.94
CA TRP A 21 1.74 4.32 -3.70
C TRP A 21 2.74 4.71 -2.61
N ALA A 22 4.02 4.91 -2.95
CA ALA A 22 5.00 5.42 -2.00
C ALA A 22 4.62 6.80 -1.43
N CYS A 23 4.16 7.71 -2.30
CA CYS A 23 3.63 9.01 -1.89
C CYS A 23 2.35 8.87 -1.04
N MET A 24 1.46 7.94 -1.39
CA MET A 24 0.27 7.63 -0.60
C MET A 24 0.64 7.15 0.80
N PHE A 25 1.63 6.25 0.94
CA PHE A 25 2.10 5.78 2.24
C PHE A 25 2.65 6.93 3.09
N ASP A 26 3.38 7.86 2.50
CA ASP A 26 3.84 9.07 3.21
C ASP A 26 2.66 9.96 3.67
N LEU A 27 1.64 10.15 2.83
CA LEU A 27 0.43 10.91 3.20
C LEU A 27 -0.39 10.24 4.32
N LEU A 28 -0.36 8.91 4.38
CA LEU A 28 -0.96 8.10 5.44
C LEU A 28 -0.06 7.97 6.68
N GLU A 29 1.14 8.53 6.65
CA GLU A 29 2.16 8.43 7.70
C GLU A 29 2.63 6.99 7.97
N TRP A 30 2.60 6.13 6.95
CA TRP A 30 3.03 4.74 7.04
C TRP A 30 4.52 4.60 6.73
N ARG A 31 5.23 3.90 7.60
CA ARG A 31 6.63 3.53 7.33
C ARG A 31 6.68 2.40 6.31
N TYR A 32 7.53 2.56 5.29
CA TYR A 32 7.73 1.55 4.26
C TYR A 32 9.19 1.46 3.79
N GLU A 33 9.53 0.34 3.15
CA GLU A 33 10.78 0.15 2.38
C GLU A 33 10.44 -0.33 0.96
N TYR A 34 11.18 0.16 -0.04
CA TYR A 34 10.99 -0.20 -1.45
C TYR A 34 11.91 -1.36 -1.84
N GLN A 35 11.34 -2.42 -2.43
CA GLN A 35 12.06 -3.66 -2.81
C GLN A 35 13.00 -4.20 -1.72
N PRO A 36 12.50 -4.45 -0.49
CA PRO A 36 13.35 -4.74 0.66
C PRO A 36 13.97 -6.14 0.65
N TYR A 37 13.29 -7.11 0.03
CA TYR A 37 13.63 -8.54 0.16
C TYR A 37 13.63 -9.23 -1.21
N ASN A 38 14.46 -10.25 -1.34
CA ASN A 38 14.35 -11.25 -2.38
C ASN A 38 13.96 -12.58 -1.73
N ILE A 39 12.74 -13.03 -1.99
CA ILE A 39 12.08 -14.16 -1.34
C ILE A 39 11.78 -15.19 -2.43
N ASN A 40 12.60 -16.24 -2.52
CA ASN A 40 12.40 -17.35 -3.46
C ASN A 40 12.11 -16.90 -4.92
N GLY A 41 12.78 -15.83 -5.38
CA GLY A 41 12.60 -15.28 -6.73
C GLY A 41 11.49 -14.24 -6.89
N TRP A 42 10.73 -13.95 -5.82
CA TRP A 42 9.83 -12.81 -5.72
C TRP A 42 10.49 -11.66 -4.93
N VAL A 43 10.41 -10.45 -5.46
CA VAL A 43 10.81 -9.22 -4.77
C VAL A 43 9.54 -8.41 -4.54
N PRO A 44 9.00 -8.32 -3.30
CA PRO A 44 7.86 -7.48 -3.00
C PRO A 44 8.14 -6.04 -3.44
N THR A 45 7.12 -5.35 -3.97
CA THR A 45 7.26 -3.95 -4.34
C THR A 45 7.59 -3.09 -3.12
N PHE A 46 6.92 -3.35 -1.99
CA PHE A 46 7.22 -2.71 -0.71
C PHE A 46 7.15 -3.69 0.46
N ALA A 47 7.67 -3.28 1.61
CA ALA A 47 7.21 -3.77 2.91
C ALA A 47 6.72 -2.58 3.73
N LEU A 48 5.55 -2.73 4.38
CA LEU A 48 5.03 -1.78 5.36
C LEU A 48 5.42 -2.23 6.77
N PHE A 49 5.69 -1.25 7.64
CA PHE A 49 6.08 -1.48 9.02
C PHE A 49 5.07 -0.82 9.96
N GLY A 50 4.08 -1.59 10.38
CA GLY A 50 3.07 -1.22 11.37
C GLY A 50 3.21 -2.05 12.64
N ALA A 51 2.08 -2.57 13.11
CA ALA A 51 2.06 -3.57 14.18
C ALA A 51 2.78 -4.87 13.78
N ASN A 52 2.67 -5.21 12.49
CA ASN A 52 3.41 -6.29 11.85
C ASN A 52 4.06 -5.78 10.55
N THR A 53 5.03 -6.54 10.06
CA THR A 53 5.56 -6.34 8.70
C THR A 53 4.59 -6.95 7.69
N ILE A 54 4.24 -6.18 6.67
CA ILE A 54 3.32 -6.61 5.59
C ILE A 54 4.05 -6.48 4.27
N LEU A 55 4.07 -7.55 3.48
CA LEU A 55 4.67 -7.54 2.15
C LEU A 55 3.67 -6.97 1.15
N VAL A 56 4.11 -6.10 0.25
CA VAL A 56 3.20 -5.42 -0.69
C VAL A 56 3.59 -5.73 -2.13
N GLU A 57 2.60 -6.11 -2.93
CA GLU A 57 2.73 -6.22 -4.38
C GLU A 57 1.85 -5.19 -5.07
N VAL A 58 2.46 -4.33 -5.89
CA VAL A 58 1.73 -3.33 -6.69
C VAL A 58 1.60 -3.83 -8.13
N LYS A 59 0.37 -3.78 -8.66
CA LYS A 59 0.09 -4.02 -10.07
C LYS A 59 -0.98 -3.05 -10.58
N PRO A 60 -0.96 -2.68 -11.87
CA PRO A 60 -2.00 -1.86 -12.48
C PRO A 60 -3.26 -2.69 -12.76
N TYR A 61 -3.75 -3.38 -11.73
CA TYR A 61 -4.92 -4.24 -11.76
C TYR A 61 -6.06 -3.61 -10.98
N THR A 62 -7.28 -3.95 -11.38
CA THR A 62 -8.53 -3.49 -10.76
C THR A 62 -9.33 -4.66 -10.21
N SER A 63 -8.79 -5.88 -10.28
CA SER A 63 -9.42 -7.09 -9.75
C SER A 63 -8.39 -8.05 -9.15
N LEU A 64 -8.74 -8.63 -8.00
CA LEU A 64 -7.97 -9.68 -7.32
C LEU A 64 -7.58 -10.85 -8.26
N LYS A 65 -8.48 -11.23 -9.18
CA LYS A 65 -8.27 -12.35 -10.12
C LYS A 65 -7.07 -12.16 -11.07
N GLN A 66 -6.61 -10.92 -11.24
CA GLN A 66 -5.45 -10.61 -12.07
C GLN A 66 -4.13 -10.88 -11.34
N PHE A 67 -4.14 -10.94 -10.01
CA PHE A 67 -2.96 -11.27 -9.21
C PHE A 67 -2.70 -12.78 -9.23
N GLN A 68 -1.42 -13.15 -9.27
CA GLN A 68 -0.97 -14.54 -9.19
C GLN A 68 -0.79 -14.95 -7.72
N THR A 69 -1.84 -14.85 -6.92
CA THR A 69 -1.79 -15.01 -5.44
C THR A 69 -1.13 -16.31 -5.00
N ALA A 70 -1.45 -17.44 -5.65
CA ALA A 70 -0.84 -18.73 -5.37
C ALA A 70 0.71 -18.72 -5.48
N LYS A 71 1.27 -17.95 -6.43
CA LYS A 71 2.73 -17.82 -6.57
C LYS A 71 3.34 -16.96 -5.47
N LEU A 72 2.62 -15.95 -4.99
CA LEU A 72 3.07 -15.09 -3.90
C LEU A 72 3.08 -15.87 -2.57
N ILE A 73 2.03 -16.66 -2.31
CA ILE A 73 1.95 -17.58 -1.18
C ILE A 73 3.10 -18.60 -1.25
N GLN A 74 3.29 -19.25 -2.40
CA GLN A 74 4.38 -20.21 -2.60
C GLN A 74 5.77 -19.57 -2.42
N ALA A 75 5.94 -18.30 -2.78
CA ALA A 75 7.21 -17.63 -2.61
C ALA A 75 7.56 -17.46 -1.11
N ILE A 76 6.58 -17.17 -0.25
CA ILE A 76 6.85 -17.00 1.19
C ILE A 76 6.89 -18.31 1.96
N ASP A 77 6.26 -19.36 1.45
CA ASP A 77 6.21 -20.69 2.07
C ASP A 77 7.64 -21.23 2.37
N GLY A 78 7.84 -21.71 3.60
CA GLY A 78 9.15 -22.16 4.11
C GLY A 78 10.26 -21.11 4.13
N SER A 79 9.96 -19.83 3.89
CA SER A 79 10.93 -18.72 3.95
C SER A 79 10.91 -18.03 5.32
N PRO A 80 11.89 -17.16 5.65
CA PRO A 80 11.81 -16.30 6.83
C PRO A 80 10.58 -15.38 6.89
N MET A 81 9.83 -15.26 5.78
CA MET A 81 8.61 -14.47 5.64
C MET A 81 7.33 -15.33 5.59
N GLU A 82 7.40 -16.63 5.86
CA GLU A 82 6.29 -17.60 5.74
C GLU A 82 4.99 -17.20 6.43
N ASN A 83 5.06 -16.44 7.53
CA ASN A 83 3.89 -16.00 8.29
C ASN A 83 3.54 -14.52 8.06
N LYS A 84 4.05 -13.90 6.99
CA LYS A 84 3.78 -12.48 6.69
C LYS A 84 2.56 -12.35 5.81
N GLU A 85 1.69 -11.42 6.18
CA GLU A 85 0.55 -11.01 5.36
C GLU A 85 1.04 -10.34 4.06
N ILE A 86 0.26 -10.53 2.99
CA ILE A 86 0.54 -9.93 1.68
C ILE A 86 -0.58 -8.96 1.33
N LEU A 87 -0.24 -7.69 1.16
CA LEU A 87 -1.13 -6.65 0.66
C LEU A 87 -0.95 -6.49 -0.87
N LEU A 88 -2.04 -6.58 -1.60
CA LEU A 88 -2.10 -6.43 -3.05
C LEU A 88 -2.75 -5.09 -3.37
N LEU A 89 -2.00 -4.23 -4.07
CA LEU A 89 -2.42 -2.89 -4.39
C LEU A 89 -2.60 -2.71 -5.90
N GLY A 90 -3.77 -2.18 -6.25
CA GLY A 90 -4.20 -1.96 -7.62
C GLY A 90 -3.86 -0.57 -8.17
N SER A 91 -4.58 -0.18 -9.22
CA SER A 91 -4.51 1.16 -9.81
C SER A 91 -5.45 2.20 -9.18
N GLU A 92 -6.30 1.79 -8.24
CA GLU A 92 -7.36 2.61 -7.67
C GLU A 92 -7.62 2.31 -6.19
N ILE A 93 -8.34 3.23 -5.54
CA ILE A 93 -8.99 3.00 -4.25
C ILE A 93 -10.39 2.49 -4.55
N PHE A 94 -10.79 1.40 -3.89
CA PHE A 94 -12.11 0.84 -4.06
C PHE A 94 -13.10 1.60 -3.15
N PRO A 95 -14.26 2.03 -3.67
CA PRO A 95 -15.22 2.79 -2.88
C PRO A 95 -15.84 1.97 -1.76
N GLU A 96 -16.02 0.67 -1.99
CA GLU A 96 -16.70 -0.24 -1.07
C GLU A 96 -16.00 -1.61 -1.11
N ALA A 97 -15.76 -2.17 0.07
CA ALA A 97 -15.43 -3.57 0.25
C ALA A 97 -16.71 -4.44 0.13
N GLU A 98 -16.57 -5.76 0.17
CA GLU A 98 -17.71 -6.67 -0.03
C GLU A 98 -18.53 -6.83 1.26
N ALA A 99 -17.84 -6.99 2.40
CA ALA A 99 -18.49 -7.08 3.72
C ALA A 99 -18.78 -5.73 4.36
N PHE A 100 -17.97 -4.73 4.02
CA PHE A 100 -18.06 -3.39 4.57
C PHE A 100 -18.36 -2.43 3.42
N GLN A 101 -19.38 -1.57 3.56
CA GLN A 101 -19.69 -0.52 2.57
C GLN A 101 -18.72 0.67 2.68
N ASP A 102 -17.46 0.36 2.99
CA ASP A 102 -16.41 1.29 3.36
C ASP A 102 -15.23 1.16 2.38
N PRO A 103 -14.44 2.22 2.20
CA PRO A 103 -13.39 2.23 1.20
C PRO A 103 -12.27 1.23 1.50
N ALA A 104 -11.77 0.57 0.45
CA ALA A 104 -10.69 -0.39 0.55
C ALA A 104 -9.44 0.04 -0.24
N ILE A 105 -8.27 -0.22 0.34
CA ILE A 105 -6.97 0.10 -0.26
C ILE A 105 -6.54 -0.94 -1.32
N GLY A 106 -7.10 -2.15 -1.24
CA GLY A 106 -6.73 -3.29 -2.08
C GLY A 106 -7.19 -4.59 -1.43
N TRP A 107 -6.39 -5.64 -1.56
CA TRP A 107 -6.68 -6.95 -0.96
C TRP A 107 -5.56 -7.41 -0.04
N ILE A 108 -5.87 -7.96 1.13
CA ILE A 108 -4.89 -8.52 2.05
C ILE A 108 -5.10 -10.04 2.15
N GLY A 109 -3.99 -10.77 2.09
CA GLY A 109 -3.93 -12.20 2.32
C GLY A 109 -3.60 -12.49 3.77
N GLU A 110 -4.48 -13.23 4.46
CA GLU A 110 -4.28 -13.70 5.83
C GLU A 110 -4.16 -15.22 5.88
N HIS A 111 -3.31 -15.71 6.78
CA HIS A 111 -3.24 -17.13 7.09
C HIS A 111 -4.44 -17.52 7.94
N GLY A 112 -5.23 -18.42 7.40
CA GLY A 112 -6.41 -18.98 8.02
C GLY A 112 -6.15 -20.01 9.11
N PHE A 113 -7.25 -20.52 9.64
CA PHE A 113 -7.22 -21.77 10.38
C PHE A 113 -6.83 -22.92 9.45
N ALA A 114 -6.09 -23.88 9.99
CA ALA A 114 -5.84 -25.13 9.29
C ALA A 114 -7.19 -25.77 8.94
N ASP A 115 -7.34 -26.18 7.69
CA ASP A 115 -8.47 -27.00 7.27
C ASP A 115 -8.52 -28.25 8.17
N PRO A 116 -9.66 -28.57 8.82
CA PRO A 116 -9.73 -29.68 9.77
C PRO A 116 -9.48 -31.06 9.14
N GLU A 117 -9.69 -31.18 7.83
CA GLU A 117 -9.54 -32.43 7.09
C GLU A 117 -8.14 -32.56 6.47
N THR A 118 -7.60 -31.46 5.91
CA THR A 118 -6.27 -31.50 5.24
C THR A 118 -5.12 -31.02 6.13
N TYR A 119 -5.42 -30.35 7.25
CA TYR A 119 -4.46 -29.63 8.09
C TYR A 119 -3.66 -28.55 7.34
N GLU A 120 -4.08 -28.18 6.13
CA GLU A 120 -3.42 -27.13 5.36
C GLU A 120 -3.86 -25.75 5.86
N ILE A 121 -2.89 -24.86 6.08
CA ILE A 121 -3.16 -23.46 6.40
C ILE A 121 -3.55 -22.77 5.11
N ASN A 122 -4.83 -22.45 4.96
CA ASN A 122 -5.33 -21.72 3.80
C ASN A 122 -5.02 -20.23 3.96
N CYS A 123 -4.23 -19.67 3.05
CA CYS A 123 -4.16 -18.21 2.90
C CYS A 123 -5.28 -17.76 1.95
N TRP A 124 -6.19 -16.91 2.42
CA TRP A 124 -7.25 -16.33 1.59
C TRP A 124 -7.08 -14.82 1.50
N PHE A 125 -7.49 -14.26 0.37
CA PHE A 125 -7.43 -12.82 0.11
C PHE A 125 -8.83 -12.25 0.11
N ALA A 126 -9.00 -11.13 0.80
CA ALA A 126 -10.21 -10.32 0.73
C ALA A 126 -9.84 -8.83 0.80
N TYR A 127 -10.81 -7.93 0.78
CA TYR A 127 -10.53 -6.50 0.83
C TYR A 127 -9.79 -6.11 2.12
N ALA A 128 -8.81 -5.23 1.94
CA ALA A 128 -8.15 -4.48 2.99
C ALA A 128 -8.89 -3.14 3.15
N VAL A 129 -9.74 -3.04 4.17
CA VAL A 129 -10.62 -1.89 4.41
C VAL A 129 -9.83 -0.81 5.17
N PHE A 130 -9.95 0.45 4.73
CA PHE A 130 -9.31 1.56 5.45
C PHE A 130 -9.90 1.71 6.86
N ASN A 131 -9.04 2.13 7.77
CA ASN A 131 -9.43 2.50 9.13
C ASN A 131 -8.80 3.82 9.50
N PHE A 132 -9.56 4.69 10.17
CA PHE A 132 -9.06 5.96 10.67
C PHE A 132 -9.52 6.21 12.12
N ASN A 133 -8.74 5.67 13.06
CA ASN A 133 -8.96 5.90 14.48
C ASN A 133 -7.79 6.72 15.06
N ARG A 134 -7.82 8.03 14.83
CA ARG A 134 -6.75 9.02 15.12
C ARG A 134 -5.49 8.87 14.26
N SER A 135 -5.26 7.71 13.67
CA SER A 135 -4.15 7.40 12.77
C SER A 135 -4.67 6.48 11.66
N TRP A 136 -4.06 6.58 10.48
CA TRP A 136 -4.43 5.77 9.34
C TRP A 136 -3.95 4.33 9.49
N GLY A 137 -4.83 3.39 9.16
CA GLY A 137 -4.52 1.98 9.08
C GLY A 137 -5.48 1.26 8.16
N PHE A 138 -5.49 -0.06 8.27
CA PHE A 138 -6.42 -0.92 7.54
C PHE A 138 -6.55 -2.27 8.24
N PHE A 139 -7.63 -2.98 7.94
CA PHE A 139 -7.93 -4.30 8.47
C PHE A 139 -8.50 -5.19 7.37
N HIS A 140 -8.57 -6.49 7.62
CA HIS A 140 -9.15 -7.43 6.69
C HIS A 140 -10.66 -7.52 6.91
N GLU A 141 -11.45 -7.53 5.82
CA GLU A 141 -12.92 -7.46 5.92
C GLU A 141 -13.59 -8.71 6.55
N TYR A 142 -13.04 -9.92 6.36
CA TYR A 142 -13.55 -11.16 6.97
C TYR A 142 -12.65 -11.79 8.04
N GLY A 143 -11.37 -11.42 8.08
CA GLY A 143 -10.34 -12.08 8.86
C GLY A 143 -10.15 -11.42 10.22
N GLY A 144 -8.90 -11.19 10.58
CA GLY A 144 -8.58 -10.40 11.77
C GLY A 144 -9.00 -8.95 11.58
N TYR A 145 -9.80 -8.41 12.50
CA TYR A 145 -10.11 -6.98 12.53
C TYR A 145 -9.02 -6.10 13.14
N ASN A 146 -7.85 -6.66 13.46
CA ASN A 146 -6.73 -5.87 13.98
C ASN A 146 -6.34 -4.76 12.99
N ASP A 147 -6.10 -3.54 13.48
CA ASP A 147 -5.54 -2.51 12.63
C ASP A 147 -4.06 -2.79 12.35
N ARG A 148 -3.70 -2.97 11.08
CA ARG A 148 -2.36 -3.43 10.66
C ARG A 148 -1.26 -2.42 10.92
N MET A 149 -1.59 -1.13 10.94
CA MET A 149 -0.61 -0.06 11.07
C MET A 149 -0.41 0.37 12.52
N THR A 150 -1.47 0.37 13.32
CA THR A 150 -1.47 0.82 14.71
C THR A 150 -1.47 -0.32 15.73
N GLY A 151 -1.91 -1.52 15.35
CA GLY A 151 -2.01 -2.69 16.22
C GLY A 151 -3.19 -2.65 17.19
N ARG A 152 -4.10 -1.69 17.04
CA ARG A 152 -5.31 -1.63 17.86
C ARG A 152 -6.24 -2.79 17.53
N TYR A 153 -6.84 -3.34 18.58
CA TYR A 153 -7.84 -4.39 18.49
C TYR A 153 -8.70 -4.42 19.75
N ASP A 154 -10.00 -4.40 19.57
CA ASP A 154 -11.03 -4.54 20.62
C ASP A 154 -12.25 -5.31 20.08
N GLY A 155 -12.02 -6.20 19.11
CA GLY A 155 -13.07 -6.71 18.22
C GLY A 155 -13.26 -5.74 17.06
N ASP A 156 -14.46 -5.19 16.92
CA ASP A 156 -14.85 -4.22 15.90
C ASP A 156 -15.03 -2.78 16.42
N GLY A 157 -14.98 -2.56 17.74
CA GLY A 157 -15.25 -1.26 18.37
C GLY A 157 -14.28 -0.13 18.02
N HIS A 158 -13.06 -0.47 17.60
CA HIS A 158 -12.02 0.45 17.19
C HIS A 158 -12.07 0.79 15.69
N LEU A 159 -12.91 0.10 14.92
CA LEU A 159 -13.08 0.31 13.49
C LEU A 159 -13.84 1.62 13.28
N MET A 160 -13.17 2.54 12.61
CA MET A 160 -13.70 3.83 12.22
C MET A 160 -13.31 4.07 10.76
N PRO A 161 -13.92 3.35 9.80
CA PRO A 161 -13.62 3.55 8.40
C PRO A 161 -13.91 5.02 7.99
N PRO A 162 -13.02 5.64 7.21
CA PRO A 162 -13.17 7.02 6.75
C PRO A 162 -14.19 7.11 5.61
N ASP A 163 -14.62 8.32 5.27
CA ASP A 163 -15.42 8.53 4.06
C ASP A 163 -14.57 8.28 2.81
N TYR A 164 -15.14 7.62 1.79
CA TYR A 164 -14.44 7.34 0.54
C TYR A 164 -13.85 8.60 -0.11
N LYS A 165 -14.54 9.74 -0.02
CA LYS A 165 -14.07 11.01 -0.58
C LYS A 165 -12.77 11.46 0.09
N GLU A 166 -12.62 11.28 1.39
CA GLU A 166 -11.39 11.65 2.13
C GLU A 166 -10.20 10.82 1.62
N VAL A 167 -10.41 9.50 1.45
CA VAL A 167 -9.38 8.60 0.91
C VAL A 167 -9.05 8.94 -0.54
N LEU A 168 -10.07 9.21 -1.36
CA LEU A 168 -9.91 9.55 -2.77
C LEU A 168 -9.17 10.89 -2.95
N GLU A 169 -9.38 11.87 -2.07
CA GLU A 169 -8.65 13.14 -2.07
C GLU A 169 -7.16 12.92 -1.81
N LEU A 170 -6.79 12.07 -0.84
CA LEU A 170 -5.39 11.69 -0.59
C LEU A 170 -4.78 10.96 -1.79
N TRP A 171 -5.51 10.00 -2.36
CA TRP A 171 -5.05 9.26 -3.54
C TRP A 171 -4.80 10.18 -4.73
N ASN A 172 -5.71 11.13 -4.99
CA ASN A 172 -5.57 12.11 -6.07
C ASN A 172 -4.39 13.05 -5.82
N LEU A 173 -4.23 13.53 -4.59
CA LEU A 173 -3.08 14.35 -4.21
C LEU A 173 -1.75 13.62 -4.46
N ALA A 174 -1.65 12.35 -4.06
CA ALA A 174 -0.47 11.54 -4.34
C ALA A 174 -0.16 11.47 -5.86
N GLY A 175 -1.20 11.30 -6.67
CA GLY A 175 -1.08 11.27 -8.13
C GLY A 175 -0.63 12.61 -8.73
N GLU A 176 -1.19 13.72 -8.26
CA GLU A 176 -0.83 15.08 -8.69
C GLU A 176 0.64 15.38 -8.38
N ILE A 177 1.09 15.06 -7.17
CA ILE A 177 2.48 15.24 -6.73
C ILE A 177 3.44 14.46 -7.65
N ILE A 178 3.16 13.18 -7.87
CA ILE A 178 4.04 12.32 -8.69
C ILE A 178 4.05 12.76 -10.15
N ASN A 179 2.90 13.14 -10.71
CA ASN A 179 2.83 13.63 -12.08
C ASN A 179 3.61 14.93 -12.27
N PHE A 180 3.50 15.86 -11.31
CA PHE A 180 4.28 17.09 -11.31
C PHE A 180 5.79 16.83 -11.32
N LEU A 181 6.27 15.95 -10.43
CA LEU A 181 7.69 15.58 -10.37
C LEU A 181 8.16 14.89 -11.65
N TYR A 182 7.33 14.01 -12.21
CA TYR A 182 7.65 13.28 -13.45
C TYR A 182 7.80 14.22 -14.65
N GLN A 183 6.87 15.16 -14.84
CA GLN A 183 6.89 16.11 -15.96
C GLN A 183 8.15 17.00 -15.94
N ARG A 184 8.64 17.36 -14.75
CA ARG A 184 9.79 18.25 -14.61
C ARG A 184 11.14 17.55 -14.58
N LYS A 185 11.18 16.22 -14.71
CA LYS A 185 12.42 15.42 -14.66
C LYS A 185 13.51 15.91 -15.65
N GLY A 186 13.11 16.44 -16.80
CA GLY A 186 14.03 16.97 -17.82
C GLY A 186 14.70 18.30 -17.46
N GLU A 187 14.08 19.12 -16.60
CA GLU A 187 14.60 20.43 -16.18
C GLU A 187 15.77 20.32 -15.21
N TYR A 188 16.02 19.12 -14.68
CA TYR A 188 16.96 18.89 -13.57
C TYR A 188 18.04 17.84 -13.89
N MET A 189 18.10 17.30 -15.12
CA MET A 189 19.20 16.44 -15.55
C MET A 189 20.50 17.27 -15.66
N GLY A 190 21.34 17.20 -14.62
CA GLY A 190 22.64 17.89 -14.53
C GLY A 190 22.88 18.67 -13.23
N LYS A 191 21.86 18.80 -12.37
CA LYS A 191 21.98 19.31 -10.99
C LYS A 191 21.63 18.16 -10.05
N SER A 192 22.35 18.01 -8.93
CA SER A 192 22.06 16.95 -7.94
C SER A 192 20.56 16.96 -7.64
N PRO A 193 19.82 15.87 -7.94
CA PRO A 193 18.36 15.87 -7.92
C PRO A 193 17.90 15.59 -6.49
N ILE A 194 18.35 16.41 -5.56
CA ILE A 194 17.76 16.48 -4.24
C ILE A 194 16.88 17.72 -4.33
N PHE A 195 15.63 17.54 -4.74
CA PHE A 195 14.63 18.42 -4.15
C PHE A 195 14.83 18.24 -2.64
N SER A 196 15.22 19.29 -1.92
CA SER A 196 15.19 19.20 -0.47
C SER A 196 13.78 18.73 -0.13
N GLU A 197 13.68 17.77 0.78
CA GLU A 197 12.40 17.28 1.29
C GLU A 197 11.48 18.48 1.62
N ASP A 198 12.07 19.56 2.13
CA ASP A 198 11.47 20.87 2.34
C ASP A 198 10.75 21.48 1.13
N TYR A 199 11.27 21.39 -0.10
CA TYR A 199 10.62 21.96 -1.28
C TYR A 199 9.39 21.16 -1.70
N VAL A 200 9.50 19.84 -1.73
CA VAL A 200 8.37 18.96 -2.04
C VAL A 200 7.32 19.09 -0.94
N MET A 201 7.72 19.08 0.33
CA MET A 201 6.82 19.21 1.47
C MET A 201 6.20 20.61 1.57
N ALA A 202 6.94 21.69 1.28
CA ALA A 202 6.38 23.05 1.22
C ALA A 202 5.36 23.18 0.08
N HIS A 203 5.62 22.54 -1.07
CA HIS A 203 4.67 22.55 -2.17
C HIS A 203 3.44 21.66 -1.90
N CYS A 204 3.63 20.48 -1.31
CA CYS A 204 2.52 19.62 -0.85
C CYS A 204 1.67 20.36 0.18
N LYS A 205 2.31 21.05 1.13
CA LYS A 205 1.65 21.91 2.12
C LYS A 205 0.89 23.05 1.46
N HIS A 206 1.44 23.70 0.43
CA HIS A 206 0.73 24.71 -0.35
C HIS A 206 -0.49 24.14 -1.10
N ILE A 207 -0.38 22.95 -1.70
CA ILE A 207 -1.52 22.28 -2.36
C ILE A 207 -2.60 21.94 -1.32
N LEU A 208 -2.21 21.45 -0.14
CA LEU A 208 -3.12 21.12 0.96
C LEU A 208 -3.79 22.36 1.58
N GLU A 209 -3.06 23.48 1.72
CA GLU A 209 -3.56 24.72 2.30
C GLU A 209 -4.53 25.48 1.38
N ASN A 210 -4.35 25.40 0.05
CA ASN A 210 -5.26 26.06 -0.92
C ASN A 210 -6.56 25.28 -1.18
N ARG A 211 -6.75 24.10 -0.58
CA ARG A 211 -7.96 23.26 -0.70
C ARG A 211 -8.97 23.46 0.44
N ARG A 212 -8.63 24.27 1.46
CA ARG A 212 -9.53 24.68 2.55
C ARG A 212 -10.17 26.03 2.27
#